data_AF-U6I2A2-F1
#
_entry.id   AF-U6I2A2-F1
#
_cell.length_a   1.000
_cell.length_b   1.000
_cell.length_c   1.000
_cell.angle_alpha   90.00
_cell.angle_beta   90.00
_cell.angle_gamma   90.00
#
_symmetry.space_group_name_H-M   'P 1'
#
loop_
_entity.id
_entity.type
_entity.pdbx_description
1 polymer ?
#
loop_
_entity_poly.entity_id
_entity_poly.type
_entity_poly.pdbx_seq_one_letter_code
_entity_poly.pdbx_strand_id
1 'polypeptide(L)'
;MSPGQYATMEKLISQFEQVMISLKLQDQWFLGAGSLLGSLQHHDYIPWDDDADVGVHLRHRPRIQRALSNLQPKFGTYWQHSRDKLFFKPLDKNAKTDLNTIGSHAFSNAPWAWPFIDIFYYREIDAVKGEEFRQDFHKFNLSDIFPLTYRPFGKHWYPAPRRPISFLRSYYSSKGQHCFSSYSHALEKALLPKYMDCRKLMERYAFVHRCPIPEQERDDKPLGFCDEHLVDGSGRSVHKIRTALDPDEIDAPLYTVRHESFKCP
;
A
#
# COMPACT_ATOMS: atom_id res chain seq x y z
N MET A 1 -12.09 -8.55 -1.52
CA MET A 1 -11.71 -9.24 -2.78
C MET A 1 -11.97 -10.75 -2.67
N SER A 2 -12.33 -11.42 -3.77
CA SER A 2 -12.33 -12.89 -3.87
C SER A 2 -10.89 -13.43 -3.96
N PRO A 3 -10.66 -14.75 -3.78
CA PRO A 3 -9.33 -15.34 -3.95
C PRO A 3 -8.70 -15.05 -5.32
N GLY A 4 -9.48 -15.12 -6.39
CA GLY A 4 -9.04 -14.82 -7.76
C GLY A 4 -8.67 -13.35 -7.96
N GLN A 5 -9.44 -12.43 -7.37
CA GLN A 5 -9.14 -10.99 -7.40
C GLN A 5 -7.86 -10.67 -6.62
N TYR A 6 -7.69 -11.26 -5.43
CA TYR A 6 -6.45 -11.12 -4.65
C TYR A 6 -5.24 -11.63 -5.43
N ALA A 7 -5.34 -12.84 -6.01
CA ALA A 7 -4.27 -13.42 -6.82
C ALA A 7 -3.99 -12.61 -8.11
N THR A 8 -5.00 -11.93 -8.65
CA THR A 8 -4.84 -10.99 -9.76
C THR A 8 -3.98 -9.81 -9.32
N MET A 9 -4.27 -9.21 -8.16
CA MET A 9 -3.50 -8.09 -7.61
C MET A 9 -2.05 -8.48 -7.30
N GLU A 10 -1.83 -9.64 -6.64
CA GLU A 10 -0.48 -10.17 -6.39
C GLU A 10 0.33 -10.27 -7.68
N LYS A 11 -0.28 -10.76 -8.77
CA LYS A 11 0.39 -10.86 -10.08
C LYS A 11 0.66 -9.51 -10.72
N LEU A 12 -0.22 -8.52 -10.54
CA LEU A 12 0.00 -7.17 -11.08
C LEU A 12 1.15 -6.46 -10.39
N ILE A 13 1.23 -6.51 -9.06
CA ILE A 13 2.34 -5.93 -8.29
C ILE A 13 3.64 -6.65 -8.65
N SER A 14 3.63 -7.99 -8.70
CA SER A 14 4.81 -8.76 -9.11
C SER A 14 5.27 -8.38 -10.52
N GLN A 15 4.34 -8.21 -11.47
CA GLN A 15 4.69 -7.78 -12.82
C GLN A 15 5.26 -6.37 -12.87
N PHE A 16 4.72 -5.44 -12.06
CA PHE A 16 5.25 -4.09 -11.91
C PHE A 16 6.67 -4.11 -11.33
N GLU A 17 6.90 -4.87 -10.27
CA GLU A 17 8.23 -5.06 -9.68
C GLU A 17 9.25 -5.59 -10.71
N GLN A 18 8.88 -6.58 -11.53
CA GLN A 18 9.76 -7.08 -12.59
C GLN A 18 10.11 -5.99 -13.61
N VAL A 19 9.17 -5.09 -13.93
CA VAL A 19 9.49 -3.91 -14.75
C VAL A 19 10.47 -2.98 -14.05
N MET A 20 10.26 -2.69 -12.77
CA MET A 20 11.18 -1.84 -11.99
C MET A 20 12.59 -2.45 -11.92
N ILE A 21 12.71 -3.76 -11.73
CA ILE A 21 13.98 -4.51 -11.80
C ILE A 21 14.64 -4.36 -13.17
N SER A 22 13.89 -4.57 -14.26
CA SER A 22 14.42 -4.47 -15.63
C SER A 22 14.97 -3.07 -15.96
N LEU A 23 14.41 -2.04 -15.33
CA LEU A 23 14.80 -0.64 -15.51
C LEU A 23 15.90 -0.18 -14.56
N LYS A 24 16.37 -1.05 -13.64
CA LYS A 24 17.28 -0.74 -12.53
C LYS A 24 16.71 0.34 -11.61
N LEU A 25 15.44 0.18 -11.24
CA LEU A 25 14.66 1.10 -10.41
C LEU A 25 14.12 0.39 -9.16
N GLN A 26 14.76 -0.67 -8.68
CA GLN A 26 14.30 -1.46 -7.52
C GLN A 26 14.16 -0.62 -6.25
N ASP A 27 14.98 0.43 -6.12
CA ASP A 27 15.05 1.36 -5.00
C ASP A 27 14.35 2.71 -5.29
N GLN A 28 13.60 2.80 -6.40
CA GLN A 28 12.96 4.04 -6.86
C GLN A 28 11.42 3.96 -6.89
N TRP A 29 10.85 2.91 -6.30
CA TRP A 29 9.40 2.76 -6.10
C TRP A 29 9.10 2.29 -4.70
N PHE A 30 7.90 2.55 -4.19
CA PHE A 30 7.48 2.12 -2.87
C PHE A 30 5.97 1.90 -2.79
N LEU A 31 5.50 1.12 -1.80
CA LEU A 31 4.08 1.04 -1.46
C LEU A 31 3.55 2.43 -1.10
N GLY A 32 2.53 2.89 -1.82
CA GLY A 32 1.90 4.20 -1.61
C GLY A 32 0.53 4.09 -0.94
N ALA A 33 -0.04 5.23 -0.57
CA ALA A 33 -1.46 5.40 -0.22
C ALA A 33 -2.08 4.22 0.57
N GLY A 34 -3.14 3.60 0.04
CA GLY A 34 -3.90 2.55 0.72
C GLY A 34 -3.08 1.27 0.91
N SER A 35 -2.17 0.97 -0.01
CA SER A 35 -1.28 -0.19 0.10
C SER A 35 -0.28 -0.08 1.25
N LEU A 36 0.32 1.10 1.45
CA LEU A 36 1.19 1.34 2.60
C LEU A 36 0.41 1.33 3.91
N LEU A 37 -0.81 1.90 3.90
CA LEU A 37 -1.70 1.90 5.05
C LEU A 37 -2.10 0.47 5.44
N GLY A 38 -2.46 -0.36 4.47
CA GLY A 38 -2.73 -1.79 4.68
C GLY A 38 -1.52 -2.53 5.23
N SER A 39 -0.34 -2.30 4.66
CA SER A 39 0.92 -2.86 5.18
C SER A 39 1.18 -2.47 6.64
N LEU A 40 0.80 -1.26 7.06
CA LEU A 40 0.92 -0.82 8.46
C LEU A 40 -0.18 -1.36 9.38
N GLN A 41 -1.41 -1.51 8.89
CA GLN A 41 -2.56 -1.88 9.73
C GLN A 41 -2.81 -3.38 9.78
N HIS A 42 -2.44 -4.12 8.75
CA HIS A 42 -2.85 -5.51 8.53
C HIS A 42 -1.73 -6.42 8.02
N HIS A 43 -0.55 -5.87 7.72
CA HIS A 43 0.50 -6.54 6.94
C HIS A 43 0.00 -7.08 5.57
N ASP A 44 -1.10 -6.52 5.06
CA ASP A 44 -1.83 -6.96 3.87
C ASP A 44 -2.70 -5.79 3.34
N TYR A 45 -3.55 -6.01 2.34
CA TYR A 45 -4.56 -5.02 1.94
C TYR A 45 -5.44 -4.61 3.11
N ILE A 46 -5.95 -3.37 3.07
CA ILE A 46 -7.04 -2.99 3.96
C ILE A 46 -8.26 -3.88 3.62
N PRO A 47 -8.93 -4.51 4.60
CA PRO A 47 -9.96 -5.52 4.32
C PRO A 47 -11.15 -5.06 3.47
N TRP A 48 -11.35 -3.74 3.38
CA TRP A 48 -12.38 -3.09 2.56
C TRP A 48 -11.83 -2.29 1.38
N ASP A 49 -10.53 -2.38 1.09
CA ASP A 49 -9.95 -1.88 -0.16
C ASP A 49 -10.09 -2.92 -1.28
N ASP A 50 -10.02 -2.41 -2.51
CA ASP A 50 -10.16 -3.21 -3.73
C ASP A 50 -9.11 -2.91 -4.81
N ASP A 51 -8.10 -2.08 -4.55
CA ASP A 51 -6.96 -1.83 -5.44
C ASP A 51 -5.58 -1.88 -4.74
N ALA A 52 -4.52 -1.55 -5.46
CA ALA A 52 -3.18 -1.37 -4.90
C ALA A 52 -2.50 -0.13 -5.47
N ASP A 53 -1.67 0.52 -4.66
CA ASP A 53 -1.06 1.80 -4.93
C ASP A 53 0.46 1.72 -4.80
N VAL A 54 1.18 2.24 -5.80
CA VAL A 54 2.64 2.38 -5.75
C VAL A 54 3.06 3.80 -6.09
N GLY A 55 4.10 4.30 -5.42
CA GLY A 55 4.69 5.61 -5.65
C GLY A 55 6.03 5.51 -6.38
N VAL A 56 6.24 6.36 -7.40
CA VAL A 56 7.49 6.43 -8.19
C VAL A 56 7.86 7.87 -8.54
N HIS A 57 9.15 8.15 -8.71
CA HIS A 57 9.56 9.48 -9.17
C HIS A 57 9.08 9.76 -10.60
N LEU A 58 8.48 10.94 -10.83
CA LEU A 58 7.92 11.38 -12.12
C LEU A 58 8.93 11.32 -13.27
N ARG A 59 10.20 11.62 -12.99
CA ARG A 59 11.32 11.51 -13.95
C ARG A 59 11.42 10.14 -14.64
N HIS A 60 10.95 9.07 -14.00
CA HIS A 60 10.99 7.72 -14.54
C HIS A 60 9.73 7.35 -15.35
N ARG A 61 8.65 8.14 -15.26
CA ARG A 61 7.36 7.87 -15.90
C ARG A 61 7.47 7.51 -17.39
N PRO A 62 8.20 8.25 -18.26
CA PRO A 62 8.29 7.88 -19.69
C PRO A 62 8.95 6.51 -19.94
N ARG A 63 9.94 6.14 -19.11
CA ARG A 63 10.64 4.85 -19.22
C ARG A 63 9.76 3.70 -18.72
N ILE A 64 9.05 3.92 -17.61
CA ILE A 64 8.11 2.96 -17.02
C ILE A 64 6.94 2.71 -17.97
N GLN A 65 6.34 3.78 -18.50
CA GLN A 65 5.25 3.70 -19.48
C GLN A 65 5.66 2.87 -20.70
N ARG A 66 6.84 3.12 -21.28
CA ARG A 66 7.37 2.33 -22.40
C ARG A 66 7.54 0.86 -22.05
N ALA A 67 8.11 0.57 -20.88
CA ALA A 67 8.34 -0.81 -20.44
C ALA A 67 7.03 -1.55 -20.16
N LEU A 68 6.05 -0.90 -19.53
CA LEU A 68 4.74 -1.50 -19.28
C LEU A 68 3.94 -1.70 -20.58
N SER A 69 4.03 -0.81 -21.56
CA SER A 69 3.38 -1.00 -22.87
C SER A 69 3.89 -2.23 -23.62
N ASN A 70 5.14 -2.65 -23.39
CA ASN A 70 5.71 -3.86 -23.97
C ASN A 70 5.15 -5.17 -23.38
N LEU A 71 4.30 -5.09 -22.34
CA LEU A 71 3.66 -6.25 -21.72
C LEU A 71 2.37 -6.70 -22.44
N GLN A 72 1.99 -6.02 -23.52
CA GLN A 72 0.90 -6.43 -24.40
C GLN A 72 1.23 -7.78 -25.09
N PRO A 73 0.21 -8.60 -25.43
CA PRO A 73 -1.22 -8.36 -25.23
C PRO A 73 -1.73 -8.81 -23.86
N LYS A 74 -0.86 -9.29 -22.95
CA LYS A 74 -1.29 -9.91 -21.69
C LYS A 74 -1.73 -8.88 -20.65
N PHE A 75 -1.08 -7.73 -20.62
CA PHE A 75 -1.37 -6.64 -19.69
C PHE A 75 -1.75 -5.38 -20.44
N GLY A 76 -2.72 -4.64 -19.88
CA GLY A 76 -3.12 -3.31 -20.32
C GLY A 76 -2.54 -2.23 -19.42
N THR A 77 -2.31 -1.05 -20.01
CA THR A 77 -1.93 0.15 -19.26
C THR A 77 -2.83 1.30 -19.68
N TYR A 78 -3.17 2.18 -18.73
CA TYR A 78 -3.86 3.43 -19.05
C TYR A 78 -3.16 4.60 -18.40
N TRP A 79 -2.79 5.61 -19.19
CA TRP A 79 -2.08 6.77 -18.71
C TRP A 79 -3.05 7.91 -18.44
N GLN A 80 -3.24 8.27 -17.17
CA GLN A 80 -4.09 9.40 -16.79
C GLN A 80 -3.27 10.68 -16.66
N HIS A 81 -3.92 11.78 -16.33
CA HIS A 81 -3.23 13.05 -16.15
C HIS A 81 -2.25 13.03 -14.97
N SER A 82 -2.62 12.44 -13.82
CA SER A 82 -1.82 12.42 -12.59
C SER A 82 -1.14 11.08 -12.28
N ARG A 83 -1.75 9.96 -12.66
CA ARG A 83 -1.31 8.59 -12.35
C ARG A 83 -1.50 7.65 -13.53
N ASP A 84 -0.88 6.48 -13.50
CA ASP A 84 -1.08 5.43 -14.51
C ASP A 84 -1.74 4.19 -13.87
N LYS A 85 -2.41 3.37 -14.68
CA LYS A 85 -2.98 2.08 -14.26
C LYS A 85 -2.29 0.92 -14.98
N LEU A 86 -2.07 -0.18 -14.28
CA LEU A 86 -1.67 -1.47 -14.85
C LEU A 86 -2.70 -2.54 -14.46
N PHE A 87 -3.18 -3.28 -15.45
CA PHE A 87 -4.23 -4.30 -15.29
C PHE A 87 -4.00 -5.46 -16.27
N PHE A 88 -4.66 -6.60 -16.06
CA PHE A 88 -4.65 -7.67 -17.04
C PHE A 88 -5.47 -7.27 -18.26
N LYS A 89 -5.13 -7.81 -19.45
CA LYS A 89 -6.06 -7.77 -20.57
C LYS A 89 -7.44 -8.22 -20.09
N PRO A 90 -8.51 -7.44 -20.34
CA PRO A 90 -9.81 -7.76 -19.79
C PRO A 90 -10.28 -9.14 -20.24
N LEU A 91 -10.90 -9.88 -19.32
CA LEU A 91 -11.55 -11.16 -19.61
C LEU A 91 -12.65 -10.96 -20.65
N ASP A 92 -12.86 -11.97 -21.50
CA ASP A 92 -13.92 -11.94 -22.49
C ASP A 92 -15.28 -11.77 -21.80
N LYS A 93 -16.16 -10.94 -22.36
CA LYS A 93 -17.49 -10.63 -21.77
C LYS A 93 -18.34 -11.87 -21.51
N ASN A 94 -18.14 -12.94 -22.28
CA ASN A 94 -18.87 -14.20 -22.18
C ASN A 94 -18.08 -15.31 -21.46
N ALA A 95 -16.91 -14.99 -20.89
CA ALA A 95 -16.13 -15.95 -20.12
C ALA A 95 -16.92 -16.39 -18.88
N LYS A 96 -16.94 -17.70 -18.62
CA LYS A 96 -17.44 -18.22 -17.35
C LYS A 96 -16.40 -17.94 -16.27
N THR A 97 -16.74 -17.09 -15.32
CA THR A 97 -15.86 -16.72 -14.20
C THR A 97 -16.44 -17.21 -12.87
N ASP A 98 -15.56 -17.50 -11.92
CA ASP A 98 -15.86 -17.90 -10.56
C ASP A 98 -15.01 -17.11 -9.55
N LEU A 99 -15.11 -17.44 -8.25
CA LEU A 99 -14.37 -16.77 -7.18
C LEU A 99 -12.84 -16.91 -7.29
N ASN A 100 -12.34 -17.91 -8.02
CA ASN A 100 -10.91 -18.21 -8.19
C ASN A 100 -10.35 -17.69 -9.51
N THR A 101 -11.19 -17.11 -10.36
CA THR A 101 -10.78 -16.59 -11.67
C THR A 101 -9.79 -15.45 -11.52
N ILE A 102 -8.66 -15.57 -12.23
CA ILE A 102 -7.60 -14.57 -12.27
C ILE A 102 -7.72 -13.76 -13.55
N GLY A 103 -7.80 -12.44 -13.43
CA GLY A 103 -7.91 -11.51 -14.55
C GLY A 103 -8.67 -10.25 -14.17
N SER A 104 -8.65 -9.28 -15.07
CA SER A 104 -9.37 -8.01 -14.90
C SER A 104 -10.66 -8.00 -15.73
N HIS A 105 -11.67 -7.30 -15.26
CA HIS A 105 -12.98 -7.11 -15.88
C HIS A 105 -13.06 -5.70 -16.47
N ALA A 106 -13.48 -5.60 -17.73
CA ALA A 106 -13.63 -4.31 -18.39
C ALA A 106 -14.77 -3.49 -17.76
N PHE A 107 -14.54 -2.20 -17.61
CA PHE A 107 -15.61 -1.25 -17.34
C PHE A 107 -16.38 -0.90 -18.63
N SER A 108 -17.64 -0.51 -18.48
CA SER A 108 -18.43 0.02 -19.59
C SER A 108 -18.11 1.49 -19.89
N ASN A 109 -17.64 2.23 -18.89
CA ASN A 109 -17.45 3.68 -18.90
C ASN A 109 -16.01 4.12 -18.63
N ALA A 110 -15.05 3.20 -18.59
CA ALA A 110 -13.64 3.51 -18.41
C ALA A 110 -12.76 2.70 -19.38
N PRO A 111 -11.65 3.29 -19.88
CA PRO A 111 -10.71 2.62 -20.79
C PRO A 111 -9.73 1.66 -20.10
N TRP A 112 -9.93 1.35 -18.81
CA TRP A 112 -9.17 0.35 -18.05
C TRP A 112 -10.09 -0.76 -17.52
N ALA A 113 -9.50 -1.72 -16.79
CA ALA A 113 -10.20 -2.85 -16.21
C ALA A 113 -9.73 -3.11 -14.78
N TRP A 114 -10.60 -3.72 -13.97
CA TRP A 114 -10.34 -4.00 -12.56
C TRP A 114 -10.36 -5.52 -12.28
N PRO A 115 -9.47 -6.09 -11.44
CA PRO A 115 -8.47 -5.42 -10.59
C PRO A 115 -7.36 -4.71 -11.35
N PHE A 116 -6.82 -3.63 -10.77
CA PHE A 116 -5.70 -2.84 -11.29
C PHE A 116 -4.79 -2.38 -10.14
N ILE A 117 -3.57 -1.99 -10.47
CA ILE A 117 -2.73 -1.16 -9.61
C ILE A 117 -2.73 0.29 -10.12
N ASP A 118 -2.76 1.26 -9.21
CA ASP A 118 -2.51 2.66 -9.48
C ASP A 118 -1.03 3.00 -9.22
N ILE A 119 -0.40 3.63 -10.22
CA ILE A 119 0.99 4.07 -10.20
C ILE A 119 0.98 5.59 -10.07
N PHE A 120 1.19 6.05 -8.84
CA PHE A 120 1.31 7.46 -8.51
C PHE A 120 2.71 7.95 -8.75
N TYR A 121 2.80 9.21 -9.16
CA TYR A 121 4.08 9.87 -9.40
C TYR A 121 4.28 11.00 -8.41
N TYR A 122 5.51 11.24 -8.00
CA TYR A 122 5.89 12.42 -7.24
C TYR A 122 7.03 13.18 -7.91
N ARG A 123 7.22 14.44 -7.51
CA ARG A 123 8.34 15.28 -7.92
C ARG A 123 8.89 16.04 -6.73
N GLU A 124 10.14 16.47 -6.81
CA GLU A 124 10.70 17.41 -5.84
C GLU A 124 10.07 18.79 -5.99
N ILE A 125 9.77 19.43 -4.86
CA ILE A 125 9.54 20.88 -4.77
C ILE A 125 10.89 21.58 -4.57
N ASP A 126 11.69 21.05 -3.65
CA ASP A 126 13.03 21.51 -3.30
C ASP A 126 13.89 20.30 -2.87
N ALA A 127 15.10 20.55 -2.34
CA ALA A 127 16.02 19.48 -1.93
C ALA A 127 15.52 18.61 -0.76
N VAL A 128 14.50 19.07 -0.02
CA VAL A 128 13.96 18.43 1.20
C VAL A 128 12.55 17.89 0.97
N LYS A 129 11.73 18.57 0.17
CA LYS A 129 10.30 18.28 0.01
C LYS A 129 9.96 17.74 -1.36
N GLY A 130 9.01 16.80 -1.36
CA GLY A 130 8.32 16.32 -2.55
C GLY A 130 6.82 16.58 -2.48
N GLU A 131 6.17 16.48 -3.63
CA GLU A 131 4.72 16.45 -3.75
C GLU A 131 4.26 15.39 -4.74
N GLU A 132 3.06 14.88 -4.53
CA GLU A 132 2.41 14.03 -5.52
C GLU A 132 2.05 14.84 -6.77
N PHE A 133 2.36 14.27 -7.93
CA PHE A 133 2.24 14.92 -9.22
C PHE A 133 0.78 15.26 -9.53
N ARG A 134 0.50 16.57 -9.65
CA ARG A 134 -0.83 17.16 -9.89
C ARG A 134 -1.81 16.93 -8.74
N GLN A 135 -1.31 16.69 -7.54
CA GLN A 135 -2.07 16.68 -6.30
C GLN A 135 -1.34 17.57 -5.28
N ASP A 136 -1.29 18.87 -5.58
CA ASP A 136 -0.42 19.86 -4.92
C ASP A 136 -0.68 20.03 -3.40
N PHE A 137 -1.73 19.37 -2.86
CA PHE A 137 -2.03 19.29 -1.44
C PHE A 137 -1.30 18.14 -0.72
N HIS A 138 -0.84 17.12 -1.43
CA HIS A 138 -0.05 16.01 -0.89
C HIS A 138 1.43 16.36 -0.93
N LYS A 139 1.94 16.93 0.17
CA LYS A 139 3.36 17.27 0.35
C LYS A 139 3.98 16.44 1.47
N PHE A 140 5.24 16.07 1.30
CA PHE A 140 5.97 15.22 2.25
C PHE A 140 7.47 15.52 2.22
N ASN A 141 8.21 15.12 3.26
CA ASN A 141 9.66 15.20 3.24
C ASN A 141 10.24 13.99 2.52
N LEU A 142 11.24 14.22 1.68
CA LEU A 142 11.95 13.14 0.99
C LEU A 142 12.71 12.23 1.98
N SER A 143 13.12 12.77 3.13
CA SER A 143 13.74 12.00 4.22
C SER A 143 12.79 11.03 4.93
N ASP A 144 11.47 11.23 4.81
CA ASP A 144 10.49 10.28 5.34
C ASP A 144 10.34 9.07 4.40
N ILE A 145 10.74 9.22 3.14
CA ILE A 145 10.71 8.15 2.13
C ILE A 145 12.06 7.43 2.08
N PHE A 146 13.16 8.18 1.91
CA PHE A 146 14.47 7.62 1.59
C PHE A 146 15.46 7.59 2.76
N PRO A 147 16.37 6.60 2.81
CA PRO A 147 16.43 5.41 1.94
C PRO A 147 15.23 4.49 2.19
N LEU A 148 14.75 3.81 1.15
CA LEU A 148 13.63 2.90 1.28
C LEU A 148 13.95 1.76 2.25
N THR A 149 12.92 1.29 2.95
CA THR A 149 12.93 0.07 3.75
C THR A 149 12.04 -0.98 3.07
N TYR A 150 11.86 -2.15 3.69
CA TYR A 150 10.92 -3.15 3.22
C TYR A 150 9.86 -3.42 4.28
N ARG A 151 8.61 -3.62 3.85
CA ARG A 151 7.50 -4.01 4.72
C ARG A 151 6.67 -5.13 4.08
N PRO A 152 5.99 -5.97 4.87
CA PRO A 152 5.13 -7.01 4.32
C PRO A 152 3.86 -6.41 3.73
N PHE A 153 3.41 -7.01 2.64
CA PHE A 153 2.12 -6.73 2.03
C PHE A 153 1.62 -8.03 1.39
N GLY A 154 0.72 -8.70 2.10
CA GLY A 154 0.28 -10.04 1.75
C GLY A 154 1.41 -11.04 1.97
N LYS A 155 1.74 -11.83 0.94
CA LYS A 155 2.76 -12.89 1.02
C LYS A 155 4.18 -12.41 0.73
N HIS A 156 4.36 -11.13 0.39
CA HIS A 156 5.60 -10.59 -0.12
C HIS A 156 6.07 -9.38 0.71
N TRP A 157 7.34 -9.03 0.55
CA TRP A 157 7.93 -7.83 1.11
C TRP A 157 8.26 -6.88 -0.03
N TYR A 158 7.79 -5.64 0.06
CA TYR A 158 8.03 -4.63 -0.97
C TYR A 158 8.70 -3.39 -0.39
N PRO A 159 9.37 -2.59 -1.24
CA PRO A 159 9.92 -1.31 -0.82
C PRO A 159 8.85 -0.40 -0.22
N ALA A 160 9.19 0.28 0.86
CA ALA A 160 8.31 1.19 1.59
C ALA A 160 9.10 2.43 2.05
N PRO A 161 8.42 3.56 2.32
CA PRO A 161 9.04 4.71 2.96
C PRO A 161 9.74 4.35 4.27
N ARG A 162 10.92 4.93 4.54
CA ARG A 162 11.65 4.75 5.80
C ARG A 162 10.81 5.05 7.04
N ARG A 163 10.04 6.14 6.98
CA ARG A 163 9.18 6.66 8.06
C ARG A 163 7.73 6.64 7.58
N PRO A 164 7.13 5.44 7.47
CA PRO A 164 5.86 5.26 6.77
C PRO A 164 4.69 5.96 7.48
N ILE A 165 4.73 6.13 8.80
CA ILE A 165 3.68 6.82 9.56
C ILE A 165 3.77 8.33 9.31
N SER A 166 4.97 8.91 9.35
CA SER A 166 5.18 10.33 9.04
C SER A 166 4.81 10.65 7.60
N PHE A 167 5.16 9.77 6.65
CA PHE A 167 4.73 9.89 5.27
C PHE A 167 3.20 9.85 5.15
N LEU A 168 2.53 8.83 5.68
CA LEU A 168 1.07 8.72 5.62
C LEU A 168 0.33 9.83 6.38
N ARG A 169 0.89 10.31 7.50
CA ARG A 169 0.32 11.43 8.27
C ARG A 169 0.29 12.70 7.43
N SER A 170 1.34 12.94 6.66
CA SER A 170 1.41 14.07 5.72
C SER A 170 0.48 13.86 4.53
N TYR A 171 0.41 12.63 4.00
CA TYR A 171 -0.44 12.26 2.87
C TYR A 171 -1.94 12.40 3.18
N TYR A 172 -2.42 11.79 4.27
CA TYR A 172 -3.83 11.78 4.65
C TYR A 172 -4.24 12.93 5.57
N SER A 173 -3.32 13.81 5.98
CA SER A 173 -3.56 14.85 6.99
C SER A 173 -4.22 14.30 8.27
N SER A 174 -3.83 13.09 8.67
CA SER A 174 -4.52 12.35 9.73
C SER A 174 -4.32 12.98 11.11
N LYS A 175 -5.43 13.22 11.81
CA LYS A 175 -5.46 13.78 13.18
C LYS A 175 -5.79 12.75 14.26
N GLY A 176 -6.10 11.50 13.88
CA GLY A 176 -6.44 10.43 14.80
C GLY A 176 -6.68 9.10 14.10
N GLN A 177 -6.88 8.04 14.89
CA GLN A 177 -7.01 6.67 14.40
C GLN A 177 -8.43 6.38 13.87
N HIS A 178 -8.58 6.42 12.54
CA HIS A 178 -9.87 6.18 11.91
C HIS A 178 -9.73 5.37 10.63
N CYS A 179 -10.75 4.55 10.40
CA CYS A 179 -10.89 3.69 9.26
C CYS A 179 -11.89 4.35 8.32
N PHE A 180 -11.49 4.46 7.05
CA PHE A 180 -12.17 5.29 6.06
C PHE A 180 -12.35 4.52 4.76
N SER A 181 -13.48 4.77 4.10
CA SER A 181 -13.76 4.30 2.74
C SER A 181 -14.69 5.29 2.06
N SER A 182 -14.36 5.71 0.84
CA SER A 182 -15.18 6.64 0.05
C SER A 182 -15.21 6.33 -1.44
N TYR A 183 -14.57 5.25 -1.86
CA TYR A 183 -14.46 4.87 -3.27
C TYR A 183 -14.51 3.35 -3.38
N SER A 184 -15.13 2.85 -4.44
CA SER A 184 -14.98 1.45 -4.84
C SER A 184 -14.33 1.44 -6.21
N HIS A 185 -13.12 0.88 -6.27
CA HIS A 185 -12.39 0.69 -7.51
C HIS A 185 -13.02 -0.42 -8.33
N ALA A 186 -13.62 -1.43 -7.70
CA ALA A 186 -14.37 -2.49 -8.39
C ALA A 186 -15.58 -1.97 -9.17
N LEU A 187 -16.15 -0.83 -8.77
CA LEU A 187 -17.25 -0.15 -9.47
C LEU A 187 -16.79 1.11 -10.21
N GLU A 188 -15.50 1.48 -10.10
CA GLU A 188 -14.93 2.76 -10.51
C GLU A 188 -15.84 3.95 -10.14
N LYS A 189 -16.27 4.00 -8.87
CA LYS A 189 -17.29 4.94 -8.42
C LYS A 189 -17.05 5.44 -6.98
N ALA A 190 -17.27 6.74 -6.80
CA ALA A 190 -17.34 7.35 -5.47
C ALA A 190 -18.53 6.80 -4.67
N LEU A 191 -18.27 6.47 -3.41
CA LEU A 191 -19.26 6.03 -2.45
C LEU A 191 -19.55 7.16 -1.45
N LEU A 192 -20.68 7.07 -0.75
CA LEU A 192 -20.90 7.92 0.42
C LEU A 192 -19.79 7.63 1.45
N PRO A 193 -18.99 8.64 1.85
CA PRO A 193 -17.89 8.42 2.76
C PRO A 193 -18.33 7.75 4.05
N LYS A 194 -17.65 6.69 4.44
CA LYS A 194 -17.81 6.00 5.72
C LYS A 194 -16.57 6.24 6.56
N TYR A 195 -16.81 6.56 7.82
CA TYR A 195 -15.78 6.88 8.78
C TYR A 195 -16.14 6.23 10.11
N MET A 196 -15.17 5.55 10.70
CA MET A 196 -15.35 4.98 12.03
C MET A 196 -14.01 4.86 12.76
N ASP A 197 -14.10 4.81 14.09
CA ASP A 197 -12.98 4.39 14.91
C ASP A 197 -12.57 2.96 14.54
N CYS A 198 -11.30 2.76 14.16
CA CYS A 198 -10.79 1.45 13.77
C CYS A 198 -10.93 0.40 14.87
N ARG A 199 -10.99 0.80 16.15
CA ARG A 199 -11.20 -0.13 17.28
C ARG A 199 -12.50 -0.93 17.14
N LYS A 200 -13.53 -0.33 16.54
CA LYS A 200 -14.83 -0.99 16.29
C LYS A 200 -14.74 -2.12 15.26
N LEU A 201 -13.61 -2.24 14.56
CA LEU A 201 -13.39 -3.26 13.55
C LEU A 201 -12.50 -4.41 14.04
N MET A 202 -11.94 -4.33 15.26
CA MET A 202 -11.05 -5.36 15.79
C MET A 202 -11.73 -6.71 15.97
N GLU A 203 -13.03 -6.74 16.28
CA GLU A 203 -13.78 -7.99 16.40
C GLU A 203 -13.85 -8.77 15.08
N ARG A 204 -13.68 -8.08 13.95
CA ARG A 204 -13.82 -8.65 12.61
C ARG A 204 -12.50 -8.80 11.87
N TYR A 205 -11.57 -7.88 12.07
CA TYR A 205 -10.30 -7.83 11.36
C TYR A 205 -9.16 -7.72 12.36
N ALA A 206 -8.09 -8.46 12.11
CA ALA A 206 -6.89 -8.33 12.89
C ALA A 206 -6.17 -7.02 12.55
N PHE A 207 -5.61 -6.36 13.56
CA PHE A 207 -4.88 -5.12 13.42
C PHE A 207 -3.47 -5.23 14.00
N VAL A 208 -2.53 -4.51 13.40
CA VAL A 208 -1.16 -4.43 13.88
C VAL A 208 -1.11 -3.65 15.19
N HIS A 209 -0.32 -4.20 16.12
CA HIS A 209 0.13 -3.60 17.35
C HIS A 209 1.66 -3.53 17.36
N ARG A 210 2.20 -2.34 17.59
CA ARG A 210 3.65 -2.10 17.68
C ARG A 210 4.14 -2.28 19.11
N CYS A 211 5.23 -3.02 19.25
CA CYS A 211 5.94 -3.25 20.50
C CYS A 211 7.41 -2.85 20.33
N PRO A 212 7.97 -2.01 21.22
CA PRO A 212 9.40 -1.83 21.32
C PRO A 212 10.09 -3.19 21.52
N ILE A 213 11.25 -3.41 20.90
CA ILE A 213 12.02 -4.62 21.16
C ILE A 213 12.51 -4.69 22.62
N PRO A 214 12.75 -5.91 23.16
CA PRO A 214 13.27 -6.10 24.52
C PRO A 214 14.55 -5.30 24.75
N GLU A 215 14.73 -4.75 25.96
CA GLU A 215 15.90 -3.92 26.29
C GLU A 215 17.23 -4.66 26.08
N GLN A 216 17.25 -5.97 26.30
CA GLN A 216 18.43 -6.82 26.11
C GLN A 216 18.86 -6.93 24.63
N GLU A 217 17.96 -6.60 23.71
CA GLU A 217 18.21 -6.62 22.26
C GLU A 217 18.46 -5.21 21.69
N ARG A 218 18.35 -4.18 22.52
CA ARG A 218 18.66 -2.78 22.17
C ARG A 218 20.15 -2.52 22.34
N ASP A 219 20.99 -3.20 21.55
CA ASP A 219 22.40 -2.80 21.44
C ASP A 219 22.51 -1.35 20.91
N ASP A 220 23.60 -0.64 21.27
CA ASP A 220 23.97 0.78 21.00
C ASP A 220 23.96 1.23 19.51
N LYS A 221 22.92 0.90 18.73
CA LYS A 221 22.84 1.17 17.29
C LYS A 221 21.72 2.18 16.95
N PRO A 222 21.94 3.02 15.92
CA PRO A 222 21.06 4.14 15.56
C PRO A 222 19.72 3.76 14.90
N LEU A 223 19.42 2.47 14.72
CA LEU A 223 18.18 1.99 14.09
C LEU A 223 17.27 1.38 15.16
N GLY A 224 16.12 2.01 15.39
CA GLY A 224 15.05 1.44 16.20
C GLY A 224 14.49 0.20 15.51
N PHE A 225 14.40 -0.92 16.22
CA PHE A 225 13.64 -2.08 15.78
C PHE A 225 12.30 -2.11 16.52
N CYS A 226 11.27 -2.58 15.82
CA CYS A 226 9.92 -2.76 16.35
C CYS A 226 9.44 -4.17 16.06
N ASP A 227 8.89 -4.83 17.07
CA ASP A 227 8.07 -6.02 16.87
C ASP A 227 6.65 -5.58 16.54
N GLU A 228 6.15 -5.98 15.37
CA GLU A 228 4.77 -5.71 14.94
C GLU A 228 3.97 -7.01 15.03
N HIS A 229 2.97 -7.02 15.90
CA HIS A 229 2.07 -8.14 16.13
C HIS A 229 0.74 -7.90 15.42
N LEU A 230 0.31 -8.81 14.56
CA LEU A 230 -1.05 -8.78 14.04
C LEU A 230 -1.97 -9.45 15.06
N VAL A 231 -2.86 -8.66 15.68
CA VAL A 231 -3.69 -9.07 16.82
C VAL A 231 -5.13 -9.25 16.36
N ASP A 232 -5.70 -10.43 16.59
CA ASP A 232 -7.12 -10.72 16.27
C ASP A 232 -8.08 -10.16 17.32
N GLY A 233 -9.40 -10.27 17.06
CA GLY A 233 -10.45 -9.77 17.95
C GLY A 233 -10.57 -10.46 19.32
N SER A 234 -9.77 -11.51 19.58
CA SER A 234 -9.63 -12.10 20.91
C SER A 234 -8.42 -11.54 21.68
N GLY A 235 -7.63 -10.68 21.05
CA GLY A 235 -6.37 -10.16 21.57
C GLY A 235 -5.19 -11.12 21.40
N ARG A 236 -5.33 -12.16 20.58
CA ARG A 236 -4.24 -13.10 20.30
C ARG A 236 -3.39 -12.57 19.14
N SER A 237 -2.07 -12.61 19.30
CA SER A 237 -1.14 -12.37 18.19
C SER A 237 -1.17 -13.55 17.22
N VAL A 238 -1.67 -13.31 16.01
CA VAL A 238 -1.79 -14.29 14.92
C VAL A 238 -0.45 -14.50 14.23
N HIS A 239 0.30 -13.43 14.04
CA HIS A 239 1.71 -13.48 13.66
C HIS A 239 2.49 -12.30 14.23
N LYS A 240 3.81 -12.36 14.12
CA LYS A 240 4.76 -11.32 14.50
C LYS A 240 5.78 -11.12 13.39
N ILE A 241 6.11 -9.88 13.09
CA ILE A 241 7.28 -9.52 12.31
C ILE A 241 8.21 -8.62 13.13
N ARG A 242 9.47 -8.53 12.73
CA ARG A 242 10.40 -7.52 13.23
C ARG A 242 10.81 -6.62 12.07
N THR A 243 10.69 -5.32 12.25
CA THR A 243 11.01 -4.33 11.23
C THR A 243 11.82 -3.17 11.80
N ALA A 244 12.56 -2.48 10.94
CA ALA A 244 13.25 -1.25 11.29
C ALA A 244 12.27 -0.08 11.24
N LEU A 245 12.20 0.69 12.32
CA LEU A 245 11.30 1.82 12.46
C LEU A 245 11.96 2.86 13.39
N ASP A 246 11.97 4.13 12.98
CA ASP A 246 12.57 5.19 13.80
C ASP A 246 11.84 5.29 15.17
N PRO A 247 12.52 5.64 16.28
CA PRO A 247 11.91 5.57 17.61
C PRO A 247 10.59 6.33 17.76
N ASP A 248 10.48 7.50 17.14
CA ASP A 248 9.25 8.31 17.20
C ASP A 248 8.08 7.71 16.40
N GLU A 249 8.37 6.87 15.42
CA GLU A 249 7.38 6.11 14.66
C GLU A 249 6.88 4.89 15.47
N ILE A 250 7.71 4.28 16.31
CA ILE A 250 7.30 3.17 17.20
C ILE A 250 6.20 3.64 18.14
N ASP A 251 6.40 4.80 18.77
CA ASP A 251 5.50 5.37 19.77
C ASP A 251 4.28 6.08 19.15
N ALA A 252 4.23 6.23 17.82
CA ALA A 252 3.15 6.94 17.18
C ALA A 252 1.81 6.16 17.34
N PRO A 253 0.71 6.81 17.73
CA PRO A 253 -0.58 6.15 17.92
C PRO A 253 -1.36 5.94 16.60
N LEU A 254 -0.78 6.30 15.46
CA LEU A 254 -1.44 6.29 14.15
C LEU A 254 -1.20 4.98 13.39
N TYR A 255 -2.20 4.60 12.61
CA TYR A 255 -2.23 3.46 11.70
C TYR A 255 -2.01 2.10 12.38
N THR A 256 -2.31 2.02 13.68
CA THR A 256 -2.31 0.79 14.47
C THR A 256 -3.49 0.81 15.44
N VAL A 257 -3.91 -0.35 15.93
CA VAL A 257 -4.98 -0.43 16.92
C VAL A 257 -4.53 -1.28 18.10
N ARG A 258 -4.79 -0.79 19.32
CA ARG A 258 -4.50 -1.52 20.55
C ARG A 258 -5.72 -2.29 21.02
N HIS A 259 -5.58 -3.61 21.06
CA HIS A 259 -6.53 -4.48 21.74
C HIS A 259 -6.30 -4.45 23.25
N GLU A 260 -7.36 -4.35 24.06
CA GLU A 260 -7.24 -4.14 25.50
C GLU A 260 -6.61 -5.34 26.23
N SER A 261 -6.87 -6.56 25.75
CA SER A 261 -6.27 -7.78 26.31
C SER A 261 -4.86 -8.09 25.81
N PHE A 262 -4.37 -7.39 24.77
CA PHE A 262 -3.01 -7.62 24.25
C PHE A 262 -1.99 -6.77 25.02
N LYS A 263 -0.91 -7.42 25.44
CA LYS A 263 0.26 -6.76 26.05
C LYS A 263 1.50 -7.15 25.26
N CYS A 264 2.38 -6.18 25.04
CA CYS A 264 3.68 -6.47 24.48
C CYS A 264 4.41 -7.50 25.36
N PRO A 265 5.04 -8.52 24.75
CA PRO A 265 5.82 -9.52 25.47
C PRO A 265 6.98 -8.92 26.26
#